data_AF-A0A182P314-F1
#
_entry.id   AF-A0A182P314-F1
#
_cell.length_a   1.000
_cell.length_b   1.000
_cell.length_c   1.000
_cell.angle_alpha   90.00
_cell.angle_beta   90.00
_cell.angle_gamma   90.00
#
_symmetry.space_group_name_H-M   'P 1'
#
loop_
_entity.id
_entity.type
_entity.pdbx_description
1 polymer ?
#
loop_
_entity_poly.entity_id
_entity_poly.type
_entity_poly.pdbx_seq_one_letter_code
_entity_poly.pdbx_strand_id
1 'polypeptide(L)'
;MATDWEVVGKQKKSRKQTGGDKKSQSQNGSESAPKIEDMVDMDEICSLYSDVKDDVLAKFKSLKDANGAKAADQKKTLAPVNGKRTATPVRDQMQQQQQQQKNNQNRESESTKSAPAKQMHRSLDAAFRAISASDLHSQLMAVNVSFKDNHLMLLKALTGILNDKLRVEEAPDPLYSNKPITYPYKTMPTELRLVLDDCIVKANEENVKYFYDLTLSNLASDMNKGLPHLGHKVMLQAIAMHYPSACVNNLARNAILRNSYQNRHNIGLSLLWALGQGGYGDLDVGLKVWQDIMVPVMELKNYTRFTSDYVVRILQLHRSHRLTLGGSEFLTILSSLTTQPKTCRELDEAAQLLVERYVFSAPKASATFAMLFKNISFITRPEMIYYGLALCLLEDPESASVWLGLYRANVETSLAILNYLNSSHQKNCHKLLGEDHFVRFLSDVEKLNEELMQSKKKTEGLKSVTSILK
;
A
#
# COMPACT_ATOMS: atom_id res chain seq x y z
N MET A 1 -4.11 -30.43 63.28
CA MET A 1 -2.69 -30.45 62.86
C MET A 1 -2.52 -29.37 61.79
N ALA A 2 -1.35 -28.72 61.75
CA ALA A 2 -0.94 -27.84 60.64
C ALA A 2 -0.70 -28.69 59.36
N THR A 3 -0.56 -28.16 58.14
CA THR A 3 0.26 -27.00 57.70
C THR A 3 -0.26 -26.27 56.45
N ASP A 4 0.19 -25.02 56.31
CA ASP A 4 -0.03 -24.07 55.21
C ASP A 4 0.59 -24.46 53.85
N TRP A 5 0.22 -23.70 52.80
CA TRP A 5 1.07 -22.80 51.97
C TRP A 5 0.15 -22.13 50.92
N GLU A 6 -0.47 -21.00 51.25
CA GLU A 6 -0.04 -19.61 51.00
C GLU A 6 -0.21 -19.12 49.54
N VAL A 7 -1.03 -18.06 49.37
CA VAL A 7 -1.31 -17.38 48.10
C VAL A 7 -0.89 -15.91 48.22
N VAL A 8 0.02 -15.46 47.36
CA VAL A 8 0.58 -14.10 47.43
C VAL A 8 -0.11 -13.15 46.45
N GLY A 9 -1.20 -12.50 46.89
CA GLY A 9 -1.74 -11.30 46.24
C GLY A 9 -1.17 -10.04 46.89
N LYS A 10 -0.56 -9.13 46.11
CA LYS A 10 -0.10 -7.82 46.64
C LYS A 10 -1.13 -6.71 46.44
N GLN A 11 -1.46 -6.05 47.54
CA GLN A 11 -2.53 -5.05 47.66
C GLN A 11 -2.15 -3.65 47.19
N LYS A 12 -3.19 -2.82 47.03
CA LYS A 12 -3.19 -1.40 46.66
C LYS A 12 -3.88 -0.59 47.77
N LYS A 13 -3.24 0.48 48.29
CA LYS A 13 -3.76 1.63 49.12
C LYS A 13 -2.56 2.31 49.86
N SER A 14 -2.54 3.59 50.27
CA SER A 14 -3.52 4.69 50.16
C SER A 14 -2.92 6.08 50.51
N ARG A 15 -3.22 7.11 49.69
CA ARG A 15 -3.90 8.40 50.01
C ARG A 15 -3.60 9.17 51.33
N LYS A 16 -3.20 10.46 51.21
CA LYS A 16 -3.98 11.64 51.72
C LYS A 16 -3.48 13.01 51.19
N GLN A 17 -4.29 14.05 51.38
CA GLN A 17 -4.22 15.39 50.75
C GLN A 17 -3.90 16.53 51.75
N THR A 18 -3.26 17.58 51.23
CA THR A 18 -3.43 19.04 51.51
C THR A 18 -2.92 19.82 50.27
N GLY A 19 -3.26 21.09 50.00
CA GLY A 19 -4.37 21.91 50.51
C GLY A 19 -4.06 23.42 50.64
N GLY A 20 -4.18 24.23 49.57
CA GLY A 20 -3.98 25.69 49.65
C GLY A 20 -4.01 26.47 48.32
N ASP A 21 -4.91 27.45 48.24
CA ASP A 21 -5.38 28.30 47.12
C ASP A 21 -4.45 29.38 46.47
N LYS A 22 -4.87 29.81 45.25
CA LYS A 22 -4.89 31.19 44.64
C LYS A 22 -3.79 31.78 43.71
N LYS A 23 -4.21 31.96 42.43
CA LYS A 23 -4.16 33.15 41.52
C LYS A 23 -2.84 33.88 41.15
N SER A 24 -2.44 33.76 39.87
CA SER A 24 -2.12 34.83 38.86
C SER A 24 -1.46 34.16 37.63
N GLN A 25 -1.99 34.24 36.40
CA GLN A 25 -2.02 35.30 35.37
C GLN A 25 -0.69 35.51 34.58
N SER A 26 -0.79 35.32 33.25
CA SER A 26 0.07 35.85 32.15
C SER A 26 1.16 34.98 31.47
N GLN A 27 0.98 34.82 30.15
CA GLN A 27 1.96 34.81 29.03
C GLN A 27 3.11 33.79 28.88
N ASN A 28 3.09 33.14 27.70
CA ASN A 28 4.19 32.77 26.78
C ASN A 28 5.56 32.29 27.33
N GLY A 29 5.95 31.07 26.97
CA GLY A 29 7.35 30.62 27.05
C GLY A 29 7.56 29.15 26.65
N SER A 30 8.36 28.94 25.62
CA SER A 30 8.82 27.69 24.99
C SER A 30 9.32 26.53 25.88
N GLU A 31 9.19 25.32 25.33
CA GLU A 31 10.11 24.16 25.47
C GLU A 31 10.35 23.50 26.86
N SER A 32 9.72 22.33 27.07
CA SER A 32 10.43 21.03 27.05
C SER A 32 9.49 19.85 27.37
N ALA A 33 9.43 18.86 26.47
CA ALA A 33 8.85 17.54 26.73
C ALA A 33 9.73 16.48 26.06
N PRO A 34 9.93 15.29 26.64
CA PRO A 34 11.02 14.41 26.25
C PRO A 34 10.69 13.65 24.96
N LYS A 35 11.67 13.56 24.06
CA LYS A 35 11.66 12.54 23.00
C LYS A 35 12.00 11.19 23.64
N ILE A 36 11.20 10.17 23.39
CA ILE A 36 11.58 8.78 23.65
C ILE A 36 12.07 8.21 22.33
N GLU A 37 13.39 8.08 22.22
CA GLU A 37 14.04 7.28 21.20
C GLU A 37 14.06 5.82 21.66
N ASP A 38 13.28 4.97 21.00
CA ASP A 38 13.60 3.55 20.85
C ASP A 38 13.85 3.32 19.35
N MET A 39 14.97 3.86 18.87
CA MET A 39 15.50 3.52 17.56
C MET A 39 16.17 2.15 17.65
N VAL A 40 15.48 1.12 17.19
CA VAL A 40 16.19 -0.06 16.65
C VAL A 40 17.06 0.46 15.51
N ASP A 41 18.36 0.15 15.56
CA ASP A 41 19.33 0.77 14.67
C ASP A 41 19.06 0.40 13.20
N MET A 42 18.60 1.38 12.42
CA MET A 42 18.17 1.14 11.04
C MET A 42 19.34 0.85 10.12
N ASP A 43 20.57 1.20 10.51
CA ASP A 43 21.78 0.78 9.81
C ASP A 43 22.07 -0.71 10.03
N GLU A 44 21.64 -1.32 11.13
CA GLU A 44 21.71 -2.79 11.35
C GLU A 44 20.72 -3.52 10.42
N ILE A 45 19.48 -3.05 10.30
CA ILE A 45 18.48 -3.62 9.38
C ILE A 45 18.86 -3.40 7.91
N CYS A 46 19.49 -2.27 7.57
CA CYS A 46 19.96 -2.01 6.20
C CYS A 46 21.26 -2.78 5.86
N SER A 47 22.19 -2.93 6.80
CA SER A 47 23.47 -3.61 6.57
C SER A 47 23.31 -5.11 6.30
N LEU A 48 22.35 -5.77 6.98
CA LEU A 48 21.94 -7.15 6.70
C LEU A 48 21.57 -7.44 5.22
N TYR A 49 21.32 -6.41 4.41
CA TYR A 49 21.02 -6.54 2.98
C TYR A 49 21.97 -5.77 2.04
N SER A 50 22.85 -4.86 2.54
CA SER A 50 23.84 -4.17 1.70
C SER A 50 24.97 -5.08 1.24
N ASP A 51 25.49 -5.90 2.16
CA ASP A 51 26.78 -6.55 1.95
C ASP A 51 26.69 -7.63 0.85
N VAL A 52 25.52 -8.26 0.72
CA VAL A 52 25.22 -9.18 -0.39
C VAL A 52 25.00 -8.43 -1.72
N LYS A 53 24.52 -7.18 -1.70
CA LYS A 53 24.26 -6.39 -2.92
C LYS A 53 25.57 -6.01 -3.61
N ASP A 54 26.54 -5.52 -2.86
CA ASP A 54 27.82 -5.06 -3.42
C ASP A 54 28.72 -6.23 -3.82
N ASP A 55 28.75 -7.31 -3.04
CA ASP A 55 29.51 -8.53 -3.36
C ASP A 55 29.00 -9.21 -4.65
N VAL A 56 27.68 -9.16 -4.88
CA VAL A 56 27.04 -9.65 -6.11
C VAL A 56 27.29 -8.72 -7.29
N LEU A 57 27.23 -7.39 -7.11
CA LEU A 57 27.54 -6.43 -8.17
C LEU A 57 29.04 -6.48 -8.56
N ALA A 58 29.93 -6.76 -7.61
CA ALA A 58 31.36 -6.97 -7.84
C ALA A 58 31.62 -8.28 -8.61
N LYS A 59 31.03 -9.41 -8.19
CA LYS A 59 31.09 -10.68 -8.92
C LYS A 59 30.48 -10.56 -10.34
N PHE A 60 29.40 -9.81 -10.50
CA PHE A 60 28.78 -9.58 -11.80
C PHE A 60 29.64 -8.73 -12.75
N LYS A 61 30.32 -7.70 -12.25
CA LYS A 61 31.33 -6.95 -13.04
C LYS A 61 32.49 -7.86 -13.46
N SER A 62 33.02 -8.65 -12.53
CA SER A 62 34.09 -9.63 -12.81
C SER A 62 33.71 -10.63 -13.91
N LEU A 63 32.48 -11.14 -13.91
CA LEU A 63 31.96 -12.01 -14.99
C LEU A 63 31.83 -11.29 -16.35
N LYS A 64 31.51 -10.00 -16.35
CA LYS A 64 31.47 -9.18 -17.58
C LYS A 64 32.87 -8.98 -18.16
N ASP A 65 33.85 -8.71 -17.31
CA ASP A 65 35.25 -8.49 -17.71
C ASP A 65 35.90 -9.81 -18.21
N ALA A 66 35.56 -10.95 -17.58
CA ALA A 66 36.01 -12.28 -18.00
C ALA A 66 35.55 -12.70 -19.42
N ASN A 67 34.35 -12.26 -19.85
CA ASN A 67 33.87 -12.50 -21.22
C ASN A 67 34.41 -11.50 -22.25
N GLY A 68 35.05 -10.40 -21.82
CA GLY A 68 35.73 -9.45 -22.70
C GLY A 68 37.20 -9.81 -23.01
N ALA A 69 37.81 -10.70 -22.22
CA ALA A 69 39.25 -10.98 -22.26
C ALA A 69 39.57 -12.40 -22.79
N LYS A 70 39.38 -12.62 -24.10
CA LYS A 70 39.96 -13.77 -24.83
C LYS A 70 40.79 -13.33 -26.05
N ALA A 71 41.86 -12.60 -25.78
CA ALA A 71 43.04 -12.50 -26.64
C ALA A 71 44.27 -12.15 -25.77
N ALA A 72 45.46 -12.55 -26.23
CA ALA A 72 46.78 -12.27 -25.63
C ALA A 72 47.19 -13.07 -24.35
N ASP A 73 47.52 -14.33 -24.61
CA ASP A 73 48.85 -14.94 -24.33
C ASP A 73 49.23 -15.48 -22.92
N GLN A 74 50.07 -16.52 -22.93
CA GLN A 74 50.51 -17.31 -21.78
C GLN A 74 52.02 -17.14 -21.52
N LYS A 75 52.43 -16.82 -20.28
CA LYS A 75 53.69 -17.36 -19.73
C LYS A 75 53.80 -17.33 -18.20
N LYS A 76 54.23 -18.48 -17.68
CA LYS A 76 54.95 -18.84 -16.44
C LYS A 76 55.58 -17.66 -15.64
N THR A 77 55.73 -17.70 -14.30
CA THR A 77 56.23 -18.83 -13.45
C THR A 77 55.89 -18.67 -11.95
N LEU A 78 56.17 -19.73 -11.15
CA LEU A 78 55.98 -19.91 -9.70
C LEU A 78 56.90 -19.00 -8.82
N ALA A 79 56.43 -18.31 -7.76
CA ALA A 79 56.30 -18.70 -6.32
C ALA A 79 57.60 -18.50 -5.46
N PRO A 80 57.62 -18.57 -4.09
CA PRO A 80 56.62 -18.29 -3.03
C PRO A 80 57.18 -17.53 -1.76
N VAL A 81 56.42 -17.51 -0.63
CA VAL A 81 56.82 -17.51 0.83
C VAL A 81 56.75 -16.21 1.70
N ASN A 82 56.02 -16.33 2.84
CA ASN A 82 56.05 -15.69 4.20
C ASN A 82 56.63 -14.27 4.46
N GLY A 83 56.22 -13.50 5.49
CA GLY A 83 55.21 -13.70 6.57
C GLY A 83 55.53 -12.87 7.86
N LYS A 84 54.57 -12.77 8.81
CA LYS A 84 54.60 -12.04 10.13
C LYS A 84 54.65 -10.49 10.05
N ARG A 85 53.68 -9.74 10.62
CA ARG A 85 53.51 -9.34 12.06
C ARG A 85 54.80 -8.71 12.63
N THR A 86 54.82 -7.45 13.09
CA THR A 86 54.16 -6.96 14.33
C THR A 86 54.15 -5.42 14.51
N ALA A 87 53.21 -4.95 15.33
CA ALA A 87 53.29 -3.83 16.30
C ALA A 87 53.50 -2.36 15.84
N THR A 88 52.46 -1.56 16.12
CA THR A 88 52.52 -0.12 16.46
C THR A 88 53.28 0.12 17.76
N PRO A 89 53.75 1.37 17.98
CA PRO A 89 53.25 2.10 19.16
C PRO A 89 52.72 3.51 18.83
N VAL A 90 52.01 4.08 19.82
CA VAL A 90 51.29 5.36 19.77
C VAL A 90 51.96 6.35 20.73
N ARG A 91 52.12 7.63 20.33
CA ARG A 91 51.68 8.83 21.09
C ARG A 91 52.17 10.17 20.51
N ASP A 92 51.28 11.16 20.64
CA ASP A 92 51.46 12.59 20.98
C ASP A 92 52.60 13.37 20.26
N GLN A 93 52.36 14.53 19.63
CA GLN A 93 51.62 15.69 20.18
C GLN A 93 50.99 16.58 19.08
N MET A 94 49.95 17.31 19.47
CA MET A 94 49.46 18.50 18.76
C MET A 94 50.39 19.69 19.01
N GLN A 95 50.60 20.57 18.00
CA GLN A 95 50.12 21.96 18.00
C GLN A 95 50.78 22.81 16.89
N GLN A 96 50.14 23.95 16.59
CA GLN A 96 50.61 25.08 15.75
C GLN A 96 50.71 24.85 14.24
N GLN A 97 50.34 25.81 13.39
CA GLN A 97 49.31 26.86 13.53
C GLN A 97 48.90 27.31 12.12
N GLN A 98 47.72 27.89 11.96
CA GLN A 98 47.29 28.48 10.69
C GLN A 98 48.21 29.65 10.31
N GLN A 99 48.73 29.67 9.07
CA GLN A 99 48.78 30.92 8.29
C GLN A 99 49.09 30.73 6.79
N GLN A 100 48.56 31.69 6.02
CA GLN A 100 48.86 32.05 4.62
C GLN A 100 48.15 31.30 3.49
N GLN A 101 47.13 31.98 2.96
CA GLN A 101 46.60 31.82 1.61
C GLN A 101 47.50 32.51 0.57
N LYS A 102 47.27 32.14 -0.71
CA LYS A 102 47.74 32.77 -1.96
C LYS A 102 49.22 32.56 -2.33
N ASN A 103 49.44 31.69 -3.33
CA ASN A 103 49.76 32.23 -4.65
C ASN A 103 49.39 31.30 -5.83
N ASN A 104 49.56 31.82 -7.04
CA ASN A 104 48.91 31.43 -8.29
C ASN A 104 49.46 30.18 -9.04
N GLN A 105 48.52 29.54 -9.76
CA GLN A 105 48.60 29.03 -11.15
C GLN A 105 49.52 27.85 -11.55
N ASN A 106 49.00 27.12 -12.54
CA ASN A 106 49.65 26.20 -13.49
C ASN A 106 50.34 24.94 -12.92
N ARG A 107 49.56 23.87 -12.79
CA ARG A 107 49.97 22.57 -13.32
C ARG A 107 48.90 22.02 -14.25
N GLU A 108 49.34 21.46 -15.37
CA GLU A 108 48.51 20.98 -16.45
C GLU A 108 47.63 19.81 -16.00
N SER A 109 46.41 19.75 -16.54
CA SER A 109 45.50 18.63 -16.31
C SER A 109 45.98 17.42 -17.10
N GLU A 110 46.85 16.60 -16.50
CA GLU A 110 47.07 15.23 -16.98
C GLU A 110 45.72 14.50 -16.98
N SER A 111 45.30 14.08 -18.18
CA SER A 111 44.04 13.42 -18.42
C SER A 111 43.99 12.07 -17.70
N THR A 112 43.42 12.06 -16.50
CA THR A 112 43.08 10.83 -15.80
C THR A 112 42.01 10.12 -16.63
N LYS A 113 42.34 8.96 -17.19
CA LYS A 113 41.46 8.19 -18.09
C LYS A 113 40.16 7.85 -17.37
N SER A 114 39.12 8.63 -17.62
CA SER A 114 37.78 8.39 -17.08
C SER A 114 37.25 7.06 -17.62
N ALA A 115 36.79 6.18 -16.72
CA ALA A 115 36.00 5.03 -17.10
C ALA A 115 34.82 5.48 -18.00
N PRO A 116 34.39 4.68 -18.99
CA PRO A 116 33.36 5.09 -19.94
C PRO A 116 32.08 5.48 -19.20
N ALA A 117 31.61 6.71 -19.44
CA ALA A 117 30.40 7.23 -18.83
C ALA A 117 29.22 6.31 -19.18
N LYS A 118 28.49 5.86 -18.15
CA LYS A 118 27.33 4.97 -18.34
C LYS A 118 26.26 5.71 -19.13
N GLN A 119 25.84 5.12 -20.25
CA GLN A 119 24.86 5.72 -21.14
C GLN A 119 23.57 6.06 -20.38
N MET A 120 23.10 7.29 -20.56
CA MET A 120 21.79 7.76 -20.11
C MET A 120 20.87 7.89 -21.32
N HIS A 121 19.57 7.72 -21.10
CA HIS A 121 18.56 7.75 -22.15
C HIS A 121 17.56 8.89 -21.90
N ARG A 122 17.10 9.55 -22.97
CA ARG A 122 16.07 10.60 -22.90
C ARG A 122 14.74 10.15 -22.29
N SER A 123 14.43 8.86 -22.34
CA SER A 123 13.20 8.31 -21.75
C SER A 123 13.36 6.84 -21.39
N LEU A 124 12.50 6.37 -20.49
CA LEU A 124 12.45 4.97 -20.09
C LEU A 124 12.07 4.05 -21.28
N ASP A 125 11.21 4.53 -22.19
CA ASP A 125 10.88 3.84 -23.45
C ASP A 125 12.10 3.66 -24.35
N ALA A 126 12.98 4.67 -24.43
CA ALA A 126 14.24 4.58 -25.18
C ALA A 126 15.25 3.65 -24.49
N ALA A 127 15.32 3.66 -23.15
CA ALA A 127 16.16 2.76 -22.38
C ALA A 127 15.80 1.29 -22.62
N PHE A 128 14.51 0.92 -22.57
CA PHE A 128 14.07 -0.46 -22.86
C PHE A 128 14.45 -0.92 -24.26
N ARG A 129 14.32 -0.08 -25.28
CA ARG A 129 14.70 -0.41 -26.66
C ARG A 129 16.20 -0.64 -26.84
N ALA A 130 17.03 -0.08 -25.97
CA ALA A 130 18.47 -0.33 -25.95
C ALA A 130 18.87 -1.65 -25.25
N ILE A 131 17.94 -2.34 -24.59
CA ILE A 131 18.22 -3.64 -23.94
C ILE A 131 18.06 -4.78 -24.94
N SER A 132 19.17 -5.37 -25.39
CA SER A 132 19.17 -6.69 -26.04
C SER A 132 18.62 -7.75 -25.08
N ALA A 133 17.51 -8.40 -25.46
CA ALA A 133 16.92 -9.50 -24.72
C ALA A 133 17.81 -10.75 -24.72
N SER A 134 18.50 -11.03 -25.85
CA SER A 134 19.46 -12.13 -25.98
C SER A 134 20.66 -11.96 -25.02
N ASP A 135 21.19 -10.74 -24.92
CA ASP A 135 22.31 -10.44 -24.01
C ASP A 135 21.89 -10.53 -22.55
N LEU A 136 20.66 -10.10 -22.23
CA LEU A 136 20.09 -10.22 -20.89
C LEU A 136 19.91 -11.69 -20.52
N HIS A 137 19.31 -12.50 -21.39
CA HIS A 137 19.13 -13.93 -21.18
C HIS A 137 20.49 -14.64 -20.99
N SER A 138 21.49 -14.32 -21.81
CA SER A 138 22.85 -14.87 -21.68
C SER A 138 23.52 -14.49 -20.34
N GLN A 139 23.34 -13.24 -19.89
CA GLN A 139 23.83 -12.78 -18.57
C GLN A 139 23.15 -13.53 -17.42
N LEU A 140 21.83 -13.76 -17.53
CA LEU A 140 21.05 -14.49 -16.52
C LEU A 140 21.39 -15.99 -16.50
N MET A 141 21.64 -16.62 -17.64
CA MET A 141 22.12 -18.01 -17.70
C MET A 141 23.48 -18.18 -17.01
N ALA A 142 24.42 -17.23 -17.21
CA ALA A 142 25.71 -17.26 -16.52
C ALA A 142 25.58 -17.13 -15.00
N VAL A 143 24.65 -16.28 -14.52
CA VAL A 143 24.29 -16.19 -13.10
C VAL A 143 23.67 -17.50 -12.61
N ASN A 144 22.73 -18.07 -13.35
CA ASN A 144 22.02 -19.29 -12.96
C ASN A 144 22.98 -20.49 -12.76
N VAL A 145 23.92 -20.68 -13.68
CA VAL A 145 25.00 -21.68 -13.57
C VAL A 145 25.90 -21.40 -12.37
N SER A 146 26.26 -20.13 -12.13
CA SER A 146 27.15 -19.75 -11.02
C SER A 146 26.52 -19.93 -9.64
N PHE A 147 25.19 -19.83 -9.53
CA PHE A 147 24.45 -19.86 -8.27
C PHE A 147 23.52 -21.07 -8.11
N LYS A 148 23.71 -22.14 -8.92
CA LYS A 148 23.01 -23.44 -8.80
C LYS A 148 21.48 -23.31 -8.68
N ASP A 149 20.88 -22.66 -9.67
CA ASP A 149 19.41 -22.47 -9.75
C ASP A 149 18.78 -21.68 -8.59
N ASN A 150 19.56 -20.88 -7.85
CA ASN A 150 19.01 -19.99 -6.83
C ASN A 150 18.18 -18.86 -7.47
N HIS A 151 16.85 -19.03 -7.49
CA HIS A 151 15.92 -18.10 -8.13
C HIS A 151 15.94 -16.69 -7.51
N LEU A 152 16.14 -16.56 -6.19
CA LEU A 152 16.28 -15.24 -5.54
C LEU A 152 17.53 -14.50 -6.03
N MET A 153 18.63 -15.21 -6.28
CA MET A 153 19.84 -14.64 -6.88
C MET A 153 19.62 -14.23 -8.34
N LEU A 154 18.84 -15.01 -9.11
CA LEU A 154 18.47 -14.66 -10.48
C LEU A 154 17.62 -13.38 -10.53
N LEU A 155 16.62 -13.25 -9.66
CA LEU A 155 15.77 -12.05 -9.55
C LEU A 155 16.58 -10.81 -9.09
N LYS A 156 17.50 -10.98 -8.12
CA LYS A 156 18.45 -9.92 -7.71
C LYS A 156 19.32 -9.46 -8.88
N ALA A 157 19.90 -10.39 -9.64
CA ALA A 157 20.74 -10.07 -10.79
C ALA A 157 19.95 -9.36 -11.89
N LEU A 158 18.76 -9.86 -12.26
CA LEU A 158 17.85 -9.23 -13.21
C LEU A 158 17.53 -7.78 -12.80
N THR A 159 17.14 -7.56 -11.54
CA THR A 159 16.86 -6.23 -11.00
C THR A 159 18.08 -5.31 -11.06
N GLY A 160 19.27 -5.82 -10.73
CA GLY A 160 20.53 -5.08 -10.81
C GLY A 160 20.90 -4.68 -12.25
N ILE A 161 20.74 -5.59 -13.22
CA ILE A 161 20.97 -5.32 -14.64
C ILE A 161 19.98 -4.27 -15.16
N LEU A 162 18.70 -4.38 -14.80
CA LEU A 162 17.67 -3.39 -15.15
C LEU A 162 17.99 -2.03 -14.53
N ASN A 163 18.38 -1.95 -13.25
CA ASN A 163 18.82 -0.71 -12.63
C ASN A 163 20.04 -0.09 -13.33
N ASP A 164 20.99 -0.89 -13.84
CA ASP A 164 22.15 -0.36 -14.54
C ASP A 164 21.86 0.13 -15.97
N LYS A 165 20.93 -0.54 -16.68
CA LYS A 165 20.54 -0.22 -18.06
C LYS A 165 19.43 0.85 -18.14
N LEU A 166 18.50 0.90 -17.18
CA LEU A 166 17.38 1.86 -17.16
C LEU A 166 17.78 3.18 -16.51
N ARG A 167 18.84 3.82 -17.05
CA ARG A 167 19.30 5.15 -16.65
C ARG A 167 18.68 6.21 -17.57
N VAL A 168 18.02 7.19 -16.99
CA VAL A 168 17.34 8.27 -17.73
C VAL A 168 17.84 9.64 -17.32
N GLU A 169 17.82 10.58 -18.27
CA GLU A 169 18.28 11.96 -18.07
C GLU A 169 17.47 12.70 -16.99
N GLU A 170 16.15 12.57 -17.03
CA GLU A 170 15.23 13.13 -16.04
C GLU A 170 14.56 12.02 -15.22
N ALA A 171 14.42 12.24 -13.91
CA ALA A 171 13.71 11.31 -13.03
C ALA A 171 12.23 11.22 -13.43
N PRO A 172 11.68 10.03 -13.75
CA PRO A 172 10.28 9.90 -14.14
C PRO A 172 9.33 10.26 -12.99
N ASP A 173 8.13 10.70 -13.34
CA ASP A 173 7.01 10.83 -12.41
C ASP A 173 6.86 9.54 -11.56
N PRO A 174 6.89 9.63 -10.21
CA PRO A 174 6.63 8.52 -9.28
C PRO A 174 5.41 7.67 -9.61
N LEU A 175 4.37 8.25 -10.22
CA LEU A 175 3.09 7.60 -10.52
C LEU A 175 2.91 7.23 -11.99
N TYR A 176 3.78 7.72 -12.88
CA TYR A 176 3.60 7.67 -14.34
C TYR A 176 2.22 8.19 -14.80
N SER A 177 1.74 9.30 -14.23
CA SER A 177 0.35 9.81 -14.31
C SER A 177 -0.20 9.97 -15.73
N ASN A 178 0.68 10.27 -16.71
CA ASN A 178 0.35 10.46 -18.13
C ASN A 178 0.52 9.18 -18.98
N LYS A 179 0.61 8.01 -18.36
CA LYS A 179 0.80 6.71 -19.02
C LYS A 179 -0.31 5.72 -18.61
N PRO A 180 -0.55 4.64 -19.38
CA PRO A 180 -1.48 3.58 -18.98
C PRO A 180 -1.09 2.94 -17.64
N ILE A 181 -2.06 2.43 -16.88
CA ILE A 181 -1.82 1.76 -15.58
C ILE A 181 -0.82 0.60 -15.65
N THR A 182 -0.68 -0.03 -16.82
CA THR A 182 0.24 -1.15 -17.08
C THR A 182 1.65 -0.69 -17.52
N TYR A 183 1.92 0.62 -17.49
CA TYR A 183 3.24 1.20 -17.78
C TYR A 183 4.13 1.15 -16.52
N PRO A 184 5.45 0.90 -16.63
CA PRO A 184 6.20 0.61 -17.86
C PRO A 184 6.07 -0.82 -18.42
N TYR A 185 5.57 -1.77 -17.62
CA TYR A 185 5.80 -3.19 -17.87
C TYR A 185 5.17 -3.74 -19.17
N LYS A 186 3.90 -3.44 -19.49
CA LYS A 186 3.30 -3.90 -20.77
C LYS A 186 3.75 -3.14 -22.01
N THR A 187 4.43 -2.00 -21.85
CA THR A 187 4.90 -1.16 -22.96
C THR A 187 6.35 -1.42 -23.36
N MET A 188 7.09 -2.22 -22.60
CA MET A 188 8.44 -2.64 -22.98
C MET A 188 8.41 -3.66 -24.15
N PRO A 189 9.52 -3.87 -24.88
CA PRO A 189 9.61 -4.86 -25.94
C PRO A 189 9.20 -6.27 -25.47
N THR A 190 8.41 -6.99 -26.27
CA THR A 190 7.89 -8.33 -25.92
C THR A 190 8.99 -9.30 -25.53
N GLU A 191 10.09 -9.39 -26.29
CA GLU A 191 11.21 -10.29 -25.99
C GLU A 191 11.86 -10.00 -24.63
N LEU A 192 11.97 -8.72 -24.25
CA LEU A 192 12.48 -8.35 -22.94
C LEU A 192 11.51 -8.79 -21.83
N ARG A 193 10.21 -8.54 -22.02
CA ARG A 193 9.17 -8.94 -21.07
C ARG A 193 9.13 -10.46 -20.87
N LEU A 194 9.27 -11.26 -21.94
CA LEU A 194 9.31 -12.72 -21.85
C LEU A 194 10.48 -13.23 -20.98
N VAL A 195 11.64 -12.56 -21.00
CA VAL A 195 12.77 -12.90 -20.12
C VAL A 195 12.46 -12.57 -18.65
N LEU A 196 11.74 -11.48 -18.37
CA LEU A 196 11.27 -11.17 -17.01
C LEU A 196 10.24 -12.20 -16.53
N ASP A 197 9.29 -12.56 -17.40
CA ASP A 197 8.20 -13.49 -17.12
C ASP A 197 8.73 -14.89 -16.80
N ASP A 198 9.66 -15.41 -17.60
CA ASP A 198 10.35 -16.67 -17.35
C ASP A 198 11.06 -16.70 -15.98
N CYS A 199 11.75 -15.61 -15.61
CA CYS A 199 12.41 -15.51 -14.31
C CYS A 199 11.42 -15.49 -13.13
N ILE A 200 10.30 -14.79 -13.28
CA ILE A 200 9.26 -14.66 -12.24
C ILE A 200 8.51 -15.99 -12.06
N VAL A 201 8.12 -16.65 -13.15
CA VAL A 201 7.42 -17.94 -13.11
C VAL A 201 8.32 -19.05 -12.55
N LYS A 202 9.58 -19.12 -12.99
CA LYS A 202 10.56 -20.10 -12.43
C LYS A 202 10.81 -19.88 -10.94
N ALA A 203 10.76 -18.64 -10.46
CA ALA A 203 10.98 -18.35 -9.05
C ALA A 203 9.87 -18.90 -8.13
N ASN A 204 8.64 -19.11 -8.63
CA ASN A 204 7.45 -19.48 -7.87
C ASN A 204 6.91 -18.37 -6.91
N GLU A 205 5.66 -18.54 -6.47
CA GLU A 205 4.93 -17.54 -5.67
C GLU A 205 5.59 -17.21 -4.32
N GLU A 206 6.22 -18.17 -3.65
CA GLU A 206 6.83 -17.97 -2.33
C GLU A 206 8.09 -17.10 -2.43
N ASN A 207 9.00 -17.42 -3.36
CA ASN A 207 10.22 -16.63 -3.54
C ASN A 207 9.91 -15.23 -4.05
N VAL A 208 8.95 -15.06 -4.97
CA VAL A 208 8.61 -13.71 -5.48
C VAL A 208 7.92 -12.86 -4.42
N LYS A 209 7.13 -13.43 -3.50
CA LYS A 209 6.59 -12.71 -2.32
C LYS A 209 7.71 -12.17 -1.44
N TYR A 210 8.65 -13.03 -1.03
CA TYR A 210 9.81 -12.60 -0.25
C TYR A 210 10.67 -11.56 -1.00
N PHE A 211 10.90 -11.79 -2.30
CA PHE A 211 11.66 -10.88 -3.14
C PHE A 211 10.96 -9.52 -3.34
N TYR A 212 9.63 -9.48 -3.36
CA TYR A 212 8.83 -8.27 -3.49
C TYR A 212 9.03 -7.34 -2.27
N ASP A 213 8.91 -7.86 -1.05
CA ASP A 213 9.13 -7.10 0.19
C ASP A 213 10.57 -6.56 0.29
N LEU A 214 11.56 -7.35 -0.15
CA LEU A 214 12.96 -6.91 -0.27
C LEU A 214 13.13 -5.81 -1.34
N THR A 215 12.46 -5.95 -2.49
CA THR A 215 12.54 -5.02 -3.62
C THR A 215 11.87 -3.68 -3.29
N LEU A 216 10.79 -3.65 -2.50
CA LEU A 216 10.21 -2.42 -1.95
C LEU A 216 11.20 -1.68 -1.03
N SER A 217 11.83 -2.42 -0.12
CA SER A 217 12.83 -1.85 0.81
C SER A 217 14.02 -1.26 0.03
N ASN A 218 14.50 -1.97 -0.99
CA ASN A 218 15.58 -1.52 -1.87
C ASN A 218 15.18 -0.33 -2.77
N LEU A 219 13.95 -0.30 -3.29
CA LEU A 219 13.42 0.84 -4.04
C LEU A 219 13.51 2.12 -3.19
N ALA A 220 13.01 2.07 -1.95
CA ALA A 220 13.04 3.23 -1.07
C ALA A 220 14.48 3.65 -0.70
N SER A 221 15.33 2.70 -0.32
CA SER A 221 16.74 2.95 0.03
C SER A 221 17.54 3.54 -1.13
N ASP A 222 17.37 3.02 -2.34
CA ASP A 222 18.11 3.50 -3.51
C ASP A 222 17.58 4.86 -3.99
N MET A 223 16.27 5.10 -3.99
CA MET A 223 15.73 6.45 -4.22
C MET A 223 16.22 7.45 -3.18
N ASN A 224 16.32 7.05 -1.91
CA ASN A 224 16.82 7.88 -0.81
C ASN A 224 18.31 8.27 -0.98
N LYS A 225 19.11 7.36 -1.55
CA LYS A 225 20.54 7.52 -1.84
C LYS A 225 20.83 8.10 -3.23
N GLY A 226 19.82 8.41 -4.04
CA GLY A 226 19.99 8.87 -5.43
C GLY A 226 20.54 7.80 -6.39
N LEU A 227 20.42 6.52 -6.04
CA LEU A 227 20.89 5.39 -6.82
C LEU A 227 19.88 4.98 -7.92
N PRO A 228 20.33 4.25 -8.96
CA PRO A 228 19.45 3.77 -10.03
C PRO A 228 18.44 2.75 -9.49
N HIS A 229 17.15 3.02 -9.71
CA HIS A 229 16.05 2.31 -9.04
C HIS A 229 14.89 1.90 -9.96
N LEU A 230 14.93 2.25 -11.25
CA LEU A 230 13.82 1.96 -12.18
C LEU A 230 13.64 0.46 -12.45
N GLY A 231 14.70 -0.35 -12.34
CA GLY A 231 14.62 -1.80 -12.36
C GLY A 231 13.80 -2.37 -11.20
N HIS A 232 13.88 -1.78 -9.99
CA HIS A 232 12.99 -2.17 -8.89
C HIS A 232 11.52 -1.90 -9.25
N LYS A 233 11.20 -0.72 -9.81
CA LYS A 233 9.81 -0.38 -10.20
C LYS A 233 9.26 -1.34 -11.27
N VAL A 234 10.08 -1.71 -12.24
CA VAL A 234 9.72 -2.71 -13.27
C VAL A 234 9.44 -4.08 -12.65
N MET A 235 10.33 -4.56 -11.77
CA MET A 235 10.19 -5.88 -11.16
C MET A 235 9.03 -5.96 -10.17
N LEU A 236 8.77 -4.90 -9.41
CA LEU A 236 7.59 -4.81 -8.53
C LEU A 236 6.29 -4.89 -9.35
N GLN A 237 6.17 -4.10 -10.42
CA GLN A 237 4.99 -4.16 -11.30
C GLN A 237 4.84 -5.53 -11.96
N ALA A 238 5.94 -6.11 -12.47
CA ALA A 238 5.91 -7.44 -13.10
C ALA A 238 5.43 -8.51 -12.11
N ILE A 239 6.01 -8.57 -10.91
CA ILE A 239 5.62 -9.53 -9.87
C ILE A 239 4.17 -9.32 -9.46
N ALA A 240 3.72 -8.08 -9.24
CA ALA A 240 2.33 -7.78 -8.89
C ALA A 240 1.33 -8.15 -10.00
N MET A 241 1.74 -8.19 -11.26
CA MET A 241 0.92 -8.64 -12.39
C MET A 241 0.81 -10.17 -12.50
N HIS A 242 1.82 -10.92 -12.08
CA HIS A 242 1.79 -12.40 -12.05
C HIS A 242 1.21 -12.94 -10.74
N TYR A 243 1.52 -12.28 -9.62
CA TYR A 243 1.16 -12.68 -8.26
C TYR A 243 0.69 -11.47 -7.43
N PRO A 244 -0.56 -10.98 -7.62
CA PRO A 244 -1.11 -9.84 -6.88
C PRO A 244 -1.00 -9.98 -5.35
N SER A 245 -1.09 -11.21 -4.85
CA SER A 245 -0.91 -11.60 -3.44
C SER A 245 0.41 -11.09 -2.82
N ALA A 246 1.46 -10.84 -3.61
CA ALA A 246 2.71 -10.25 -3.13
C ALA A 246 2.53 -8.82 -2.56
N CYS A 247 1.56 -8.05 -3.05
CA CYS A 247 1.31 -6.69 -2.58
C CYS A 247 0.75 -6.63 -1.15
N VAL A 248 0.12 -7.72 -0.70
CA VAL A 248 -0.51 -7.85 0.63
C VAL A 248 0.23 -8.82 1.56
N ASN A 249 1.37 -9.38 1.12
CA ASN A 249 2.14 -10.39 1.86
C ASN A 249 2.56 -9.92 3.26
N ASN A 250 2.93 -8.64 3.40
CA ASN A 250 3.38 -8.08 4.67
C ASN A 250 2.94 -6.61 4.87
N LEU A 251 1.61 -6.41 4.95
CA LEU A 251 1.01 -5.06 5.08
C LEU A 251 1.56 -4.27 6.28
N ALA A 252 1.81 -4.92 7.42
CA ALA A 252 2.40 -4.27 8.60
C ALA A 252 3.80 -3.69 8.33
N ARG A 253 4.71 -4.48 7.73
CA ARG A 253 6.06 -4.00 7.35
C ARG A 253 5.98 -2.92 6.27
N ASN A 254 5.07 -3.07 5.32
CA ASN A 254 4.88 -2.12 4.22
C ASN A 254 4.32 -0.77 4.74
N ALA A 255 3.45 -0.79 5.76
CA ALA A 255 2.99 0.42 6.45
C ALA A 255 4.13 1.12 7.23
N ILE A 256 5.00 0.36 7.93
CA ILE A 256 6.19 0.91 8.60
C ILE A 256 7.12 1.58 7.58
N LEU A 257 7.46 0.88 6.49
CA LEU A 257 8.32 1.41 5.42
C LEU A 257 7.72 2.69 4.80
N ARG A 258 6.41 2.72 4.54
CA ARG A 258 5.71 3.91 4.07
C ARG A 258 5.82 5.06 5.06
N ASN A 259 5.63 4.80 6.37
CA ASN A 259 5.73 5.83 7.41
C ASN A 259 7.13 6.46 7.46
N SER A 260 8.19 5.64 7.39
CA SER A 260 9.60 6.13 7.35
C SER A 260 9.88 7.09 6.20
N TYR A 261 9.16 6.96 5.08
CA TYR A 261 9.34 7.79 3.88
C TYR A 261 8.18 8.77 3.61
N GLN A 262 7.25 8.94 4.55
CA GLN A 262 6.03 9.77 4.39
C GLN A 262 6.33 11.25 4.05
N ASN A 263 7.43 11.80 4.56
CA ASN A 263 7.84 13.17 4.28
C ASN A 263 8.68 13.31 2.99
N ARG A 264 9.02 12.19 2.33
CA ARG A 264 9.75 12.15 1.05
C ARG A 264 8.78 11.73 -0.06
N HIS A 265 7.95 12.68 -0.48
CA HIS A 265 6.79 12.47 -1.35
C HIS A 265 7.06 11.57 -2.58
N ASN A 266 8.17 11.77 -3.31
CA ASN A 266 8.51 10.95 -4.48
C ASN A 266 8.75 9.46 -4.15
N ILE A 267 9.31 9.18 -2.97
CA ILE A 267 9.55 7.82 -2.48
C ILE A 267 8.24 7.22 -1.99
N GLY A 268 7.50 7.94 -1.14
CA GLY A 268 6.20 7.49 -0.66
C GLY A 268 5.21 7.21 -1.80
N LEU A 269 5.13 8.09 -2.80
CA LEU A 269 4.29 7.87 -3.99
C LEU A 269 4.75 6.68 -4.81
N SER A 270 6.06 6.44 -4.94
CA SER A 270 6.56 5.23 -5.62
C SER A 270 6.26 3.94 -4.84
N LEU A 271 6.24 4.00 -3.50
CA LEU A 271 5.81 2.86 -2.65
C LEU A 271 4.31 2.60 -2.77
N LEU A 272 3.46 3.63 -2.69
CA LEU A 272 2.01 3.49 -2.90
C LEU A 272 1.69 3.00 -4.32
N TRP A 273 2.38 3.53 -5.34
CA TRP A 273 2.26 3.08 -6.72
C TRP A 273 2.62 1.60 -6.89
N ALA A 274 3.71 1.14 -6.26
CA ALA A 274 4.15 -0.24 -6.35
C ALA A 274 3.15 -1.18 -5.66
N LEU A 275 2.82 -0.91 -4.39
CA LEU A 275 1.84 -1.70 -3.63
C LEU A 275 0.47 -1.72 -4.30
N GLY A 276 0.05 -0.62 -4.94
CA GLY A 276 -1.21 -0.57 -5.70
C GLY A 276 -1.24 -1.42 -6.98
N GLN A 277 -0.11 -1.93 -7.48
CA GLN A 277 -0.11 -2.67 -8.75
C GLN A 277 -0.96 -3.95 -8.70
N GLY A 278 -0.99 -4.65 -7.56
CA GLY A 278 -1.81 -5.85 -7.38
C GLY A 278 -3.31 -5.57 -7.55
N GLY A 279 -3.77 -4.36 -7.17
CA GLY A 279 -5.16 -3.95 -7.29
C GLY A 279 -5.69 -3.88 -8.72
N TYR A 280 -4.82 -3.76 -9.72
CA TYR A 280 -5.21 -3.80 -11.13
C TYR A 280 -5.41 -5.24 -11.66
N GLY A 281 -4.89 -6.25 -10.97
CA GLY A 281 -5.13 -7.66 -11.27
C GLY A 281 -6.24 -8.29 -10.41
N ASP A 282 -6.35 -7.87 -9.15
CA ASP A 282 -7.22 -8.47 -8.14
C ASP A 282 -7.85 -7.37 -7.26
N LEU A 283 -9.18 -7.34 -7.17
CA LEU A 283 -9.90 -6.28 -6.45
C LEU A 283 -9.75 -6.39 -4.92
N ASP A 284 -9.78 -7.60 -4.36
CA ASP A 284 -9.69 -7.82 -2.91
C ASP A 284 -8.28 -7.47 -2.40
N VAL A 285 -7.24 -7.79 -3.17
CA VAL A 285 -5.87 -7.29 -2.95
C VAL A 285 -5.84 -5.76 -3.03
N GLY A 286 -6.47 -5.18 -4.05
CA GLY A 286 -6.49 -3.73 -4.27
C GLY A 286 -7.13 -2.95 -3.12
N LEU A 287 -8.26 -3.45 -2.60
CA LEU A 287 -8.98 -2.86 -1.47
C LEU A 287 -8.21 -3.02 -0.15
N LYS A 288 -7.55 -4.16 0.09
CA LYS A 288 -6.67 -4.35 1.27
C LYS A 288 -5.48 -3.40 1.27
N VAL A 289 -4.80 -3.23 0.14
CA VAL A 289 -3.74 -2.22 -0.01
C VAL A 289 -4.28 -0.81 0.20
N TRP A 290 -5.46 -0.49 -0.34
CA TRP A 290 -6.06 0.82 -0.13
C TRP A 290 -6.34 1.08 1.35
N GLN A 291 -7.00 0.15 2.03
CA GLN A 291 -7.39 0.28 3.43
C GLN A 291 -6.18 0.41 4.38
N ASP A 292 -5.21 -0.50 4.28
CA ASP A 292 -4.13 -0.57 5.27
C ASP A 292 -2.95 0.34 4.93
N ILE A 293 -2.72 0.61 3.63
CA ILE A 293 -1.59 1.41 3.17
C ILE A 293 -2.02 2.80 2.68
N MET A 294 -3.15 2.98 1.99
CA MET A 294 -3.48 4.30 1.41
C MET A 294 -4.28 5.21 2.34
N VAL A 295 -5.31 4.69 3.03
CA VAL A 295 -6.16 5.47 3.94
C VAL A 295 -5.35 6.27 4.98
N PRO A 296 -4.31 5.72 5.65
CA PRO A 296 -3.56 6.48 6.68
C PRO A 296 -2.76 7.70 6.16
N VAL A 297 -2.65 7.89 4.83
CA VAL A 297 -2.05 9.09 4.21
C VAL A 297 -3.00 9.82 3.26
N MET A 298 -4.27 9.39 3.16
CA MET A 298 -5.26 9.95 2.23
C MET A 298 -5.58 11.43 2.49
N GLU A 299 -5.41 11.90 3.73
CA GLU A 299 -5.62 13.31 4.11
C GLU A 299 -4.40 14.21 3.85
N LEU A 300 -3.23 13.61 3.55
CA LEU A 300 -2.02 14.36 3.25
C LEU A 300 -2.06 14.88 1.81
N LYS A 301 -1.90 16.20 1.63
CA LYS A 301 -2.02 16.90 0.33
C LYS A 301 -1.23 16.27 -0.83
N ASN A 302 -0.07 15.68 -0.55
CA ASN A 302 0.81 15.10 -1.56
C ASN A 302 0.42 13.66 -1.98
N TYR A 303 -0.56 13.06 -1.30
CA TYR A 303 -1.01 11.68 -1.52
C TYR A 303 -2.50 11.60 -1.87
N THR A 304 -3.32 12.49 -1.29
CA THR A 304 -4.79 12.50 -1.37
C THR A 304 -5.36 12.23 -2.77
N ARG A 305 -4.82 12.89 -3.80
CA ARG A 305 -5.27 12.69 -5.18
C ARG A 305 -5.03 11.26 -5.66
N PHE A 306 -3.82 10.74 -5.49
CA PHE A 306 -3.49 9.38 -5.92
C PHE A 306 -4.32 8.33 -5.17
N THR A 307 -4.49 8.49 -3.86
CA THR A 307 -5.22 7.52 -3.03
C THR A 307 -6.72 7.49 -3.35
N SER A 308 -7.31 8.62 -3.72
CA SER A 308 -8.72 8.70 -4.14
C SER A 308 -8.91 8.23 -5.59
N ASP A 309 -8.06 8.68 -6.52
CA ASP A 309 -8.08 8.24 -7.92
C ASP A 309 -7.89 6.71 -8.04
N TYR A 310 -7.06 6.11 -7.17
CA TYR A 310 -6.75 4.68 -7.17
C TYR A 310 -7.97 3.81 -6.82
N VAL A 311 -8.69 4.10 -5.72
CA VAL A 311 -9.80 3.24 -5.28
C VAL A 311 -10.97 3.27 -6.26
N VAL A 312 -11.28 4.44 -6.83
CA VAL A 312 -12.23 4.57 -7.94
C VAL A 312 -11.78 3.70 -9.12
N ARG A 313 -10.51 3.77 -9.51
CA ARG A 313 -10.00 3.07 -10.70
C ARG A 313 -10.04 1.55 -10.56
N ILE A 314 -9.69 0.97 -9.41
CA ILE A 314 -9.78 -0.49 -9.22
C ILE A 314 -11.24 -0.96 -9.21
N LEU A 315 -12.15 -0.22 -8.57
CA LEU A 315 -13.59 -0.54 -8.58
C LEU A 315 -14.21 -0.40 -9.98
N GLN A 316 -13.82 0.62 -10.75
CA GLN A 316 -14.25 0.82 -12.14
C GLN A 316 -13.67 -0.23 -13.11
N LEU A 317 -12.49 -0.80 -12.83
CA LEU A 317 -11.87 -1.85 -13.63
C LEU A 317 -12.54 -3.20 -13.38
N HIS A 318 -12.81 -3.51 -12.12
CA HIS A 318 -13.31 -4.82 -11.67
C HIS A 318 -14.84 -4.90 -11.54
N ARG A 319 -15.60 -4.24 -12.44
CA ARG A 319 -17.08 -4.16 -12.38
C ARG A 319 -17.79 -5.50 -12.27
N SER A 320 -17.24 -6.54 -12.89
CA SER A 320 -17.81 -7.90 -12.91
C SER A 320 -17.22 -8.85 -11.86
N HIS A 321 -16.28 -8.38 -11.03
CA HIS A 321 -15.66 -9.19 -9.99
C HIS A 321 -16.63 -9.39 -8.82
N ARG A 322 -16.64 -10.60 -8.24
CA ARG A 322 -17.38 -10.90 -7.01
C ARG A 322 -16.47 -10.69 -5.81
N LEU A 323 -16.76 -9.70 -4.98
CA LEU A 323 -16.03 -9.42 -3.75
C LEU A 323 -16.10 -10.60 -2.78
N THR A 324 -14.97 -10.95 -2.16
CA THR A 324 -14.89 -11.98 -1.12
C THR A 324 -14.89 -11.44 0.32
N LEU A 325 -15.02 -10.11 0.47
CA LEU A 325 -14.97 -9.40 1.74
C LEU A 325 -16.01 -9.89 2.78
N GLY A 326 -15.55 -10.02 4.02
CA GLY A 326 -16.44 -10.16 5.18
C GLY A 326 -17.22 -8.86 5.46
N GLY A 327 -18.35 -8.98 6.17
CA GLY A 327 -19.19 -7.83 6.50
C GLY A 327 -18.47 -6.74 7.32
N SER A 328 -17.56 -7.13 8.21
CA SER A 328 -16.72 -6.19 8.97
C SER A 328 -15.68 -5.48 8.10
N GLU A 329 -15.03 -6.19 7.16
CA GLU A 329 -14.09 -5.60 6.21
C GLU A 329 -14.80 -4.58 5.30
N PHE A 330 -15.95 -4.98 4.73
CA PHE A 330 -16.79 -4.09 3.94
C PHE A 330 -17.20 -2.82 4.69
N LEU A 331 -17.69 -2.94 5.93
CA LEU A 331 -18.10 -1.78 6.73
C LEU A 331 -16.90 -0.87 7.07
N THR A 332 -15.72 -1.42 7.31
CA THR A 332 -14.49 -0.66 7.59
C THR A 332 -14.03 0.15 6.36
N ILE A 333 -14.08 -0.46 5.17
CA ILE A 333 -13.75 0.21 3.90
C ILE A 333 -14.79 1.28 3.58
N LEU A 334 -16.09 0.97 3.71
CA LEU A 334 -17.16 1.93 3.48
C LEU A 334 -17.09 3.12 4.45
N SER A 335 -16.75 2.87 5.73
CA SER A 335 -16.51 3.91 6.73
C SER A 335 -15.35 4.82 6.30
N SER A 336 -14.23 4.22 5.85
CA SER A 336 -13.05 4.97 5.41
C SER A 336 -13.32 5.85 4.18
N LEU A 337 -14.17 5.40 3.25
CA LEU A 337 -14.63 6.18 2.08
C LEU A 337 -15.55 7.34 2.46
N THR A 338 -16.34 7.20 3.53
CA THR A 338 -17.45 8.13 3.87
C THR A 338 -17.17 9.07 5.04
N THR A 339 -16.16 8.81 5.86
CA THR A 339 -15.86 9.61 7.08
C THR A 339 -15.10 10.91 6.81
N GLN A 340 -14.79 11.22 5.53
CA GLN A 340 -14.00 12.40 5.20
C GLN A 340 -14.70 13.73 5.59
N PRO A 341 -14.01 14.69 6.25
CA PRO A 341 -14.63 15.95 6.74
C PRO A 341 -15.18 16.87 5.65
N LYS A 342 -14.85 16.61 4.38
CA LYS A 342 -15.34 17.32 3.20
C LYS A 342 -15.73 16.29 2.15
N THR A 343 -16.83 16.56 1.45
CA THR A 343 -17.29 15.74 0.33
C THR A 343 -16.19 15.63 -0.73
N CYS A 344 -15.77 14.41 -1.05
CA CYS A 344 -14.83 14.09 -2.11
C CYS A 344 -15.59 13.24 -3.13
N ARG A 345 -15.80 13.78 -4.34
CA ARG A 345 -16.64 13.13 -5.35
C ARG A 345 -16.12 11.74 -5.73
N GLU A 346 -14.80 11.60 -5.77
CA GLU A 346 -14.08 10.38 -6.08
C GLU A 346 -14.37 9.31 -5.02
N LEU A 347 -14.28 9.65 -3.74
CA LEU A 347 -14.57 8.72 -2.65
C LEU A 347 -16.06 8.39 -2.52
N ASP A 348 -16.96 9.33 -2.85
CA ASP A 348 -18.40 9.09 -2.95
C ASP A 348 -18.74 8.13 -4.09
N GLU A 349 -18.09 8.26 -5.26
CA GLU A 349 -18.22 7.32 -6.38
C GLU A 349 -17.68 5.93 -6.01
N ALA A 350 -16.51 5.86 -5.36
CA ALA A 350 -15.97 4.60 -4.86
C ALA A 350 -16.88 3.95 -3.79
N ALA A 351 -17.50 4.73 -2.89
CA ALA A 351 -18.46 4.21 -1.92
C ALA A 351 -19.70 3.61 -2.62
N GLN A 352 -20.25 4.31 -3.61
CA GLN A 352 -21.37 3.80 -4.41
C GLN A 352 -21.00 2.50 -5.14
N LEU A 353 -19.85 2.47 -5.82
CA LEU A 353 -19.36 1.29 -6.54
C LEU A 353 -19.10 0.10 -5.61
N LEU A 354 -18.51 0.33 -4.44
CA LEU A 354 -18.26 -0.70 -3.43
C LEU A 354 -19.55 -1.31 -2.90
N VAL A 355 -20.55 -0.48 -2.57
CA VAL A 355 -21.87 -0.94 -2.09
C VAL A 355 -22.55 -1.80 -3.15
N GLU A 356 -22.55 -1.36 -4.41
CA GLU A 356 -23.09 -2.16 -5.52
C GLU A 356 -22.37 -3.51 -5.65
N ARG A 357 -21.03 -3.50 -5.73
CA ARG A 357 -20.28 -4.75 -5.87
C ARG A 357 -20.56 -5.68 -4.70
N TYR A 358 -20.64 -5.17 -3.47
CA TYR A 358 -20.87 -6.00 -2.29
C TYR A 358 -22.26 -6.65 -2.29
N VAL A 359 -23.31 -5.89 -2.60
CA VAL A 359 -24.69 -6.43 -2.68
C VAL A 359 -24.81 -7.45 -3.81
N PHE A 360 -24.32 -7.14 -5.02
CA PHE A 360 -24.41 -8.06 -6.17
C PHE A 360 -23.46 -9.28 -6.08
N SER A 361 -22.47 -9.27 -5.18
CA SER A 361 -21.61 -10.43 -4.90
C SER A 361 -22.22 -11.37 -3.85
N ALA A 362 -23.18 -10.89 -3.06
CA ALA A 362 -23.72 -11.65 -1.95
C ALA A 362 -24.48 -12.89 -2.42
N PRO A 363 -24.29 -14.07 -1.79
CA PRO A 363 -25.04 -15.28 -2.14
C PRO A 363 -26.53 -15.18 -1.77
N LYS A 364 -26.89 -14.26 -0.86
CA LYS A 364 -28.27 -13.94 -0.51
C LYS A 364 -28.41 -12.48 -0.07
N ALA A 365 -29.05 -11.64 -0.88
CA ALA A 365 -29.10 -10.21 -0.61
C ALA A 365 -29.97 -9.85 0.62
N SER A 366 -30.97 -10.66 0.99
CA SER A 366 -31.71 -10.51 2.25
C SER A 366 -30.86 -10.74 3.51
N ALA A 367 -29.81 -11.58 3.44
CA ALA A 367 -28.84 -11.71 4.53
C ALA A 367 -27.95 -10.46 4.62
N THR A 368 -27.52 -9.93 3.48
CA THR A 368 -26.81 -8.63 3.39
C THR A 368 -27.67 -7.48 3.89
N PHE A 369 -28.98 -7.46 3.57
CA PHE A 369 -29.92 -6.47 4.10
C PHE A 369 -29.93 -6.49 5.64
N ALA A 370 -30.08 -7.68 6.25
CA ALA A 370 -30.08 -7.82 7.71
C ALA A 370 -28.76 -7.34 8.35
N MET A 371 -27.62 -7.56 7.69
CA MET A 371 -26.31 -7.09 8.13
C MET A 371 -26.20 -5.56 8.03
N LEU A 372 -26.51 -4.99 6.86
CA LEU A 372 -26.47 -3.55 6.61
C LEU A 372 -27.39 -2.79 7.55
N PHE A 373 -28.63 -3.25 7.72
CA PHE A 373 -29.65 -2.60 8.55
C PHE A 373 -29.20 -2.49 10.01
N LYS A 374 -28.58 -3.54 10.56
CA LYS A 374 -28.07 -3.56 11.94
C LYS A 374 -26.85 -2.65 12.15
N ASN A 375 -26.17 -2.23 11.08
CA ASN A 375 -24.93 -1.46 11.14
C ASN A 375 -25.07 -0.04 10.57
N ILE A 376 -26.30 0.47 10.37
CA ILE A 376 -26.55 1.85 9.89
C ILE A 376 -25.78 2.91 10.72
N SER A 377 -25.74 2.74 12.04
CA SER A 377 -25.06 3.67 12.97
C SER A 377 -23.52 3.59 12.94
N PHE A 378 -22.93 2.60 12.25
CA PHE A 378 -21.48 2.47 12.13
C PHE A 378 -20.88 3.44 11.10
N ILE A 379 -21.69 3.96 10.17
CA ILE A 379 -21.24 4.81 9.07
C ILE A 379 -21.71 6.26 9.30
N THR A 380 -20.77 7.21 9.30
CA THR A 380 -21.04 8.64 9.54
C THR A 380 -21.99 9.25 8.50
N ARG A 381 -21.97 8.75 7.27
CA ARG A 381 -22.89 9.11 6.17
C ARG A 381 -23.74 7.89 5.78
N PRO A 382 -24.86 7.64 6.47
CA PRO A 382 -25.64 6.41 6.33
C PRO A 382 -26.35 6.29 4.98
N GLU A 383 -26.36 7.32 4.14
CA GLU A 383 -26.96 7.32 2.80
C GLU A 383 -26.41 6.20 1.91
N MET A 384 -25.14 5.82 2.07
CA MET A 384 -24.54 4.71 1.33
C MET A 384 -25.02 3.34 1.84
N ILE A 385 -25.36 3.21 3.14
CA ILE A 385 -26.06 2.02 3.63
C ILE A 385 -27.50 2.02 3.14
N TYR A 386 -28.22 3.15 3.14
CA TYR A 386 -29.59 3.23 2.62
C TYR A 386 -29.64 2.86 1.13
N TYR A 387 -28.64 3.27 0.34
CA TYR A 387 -28.46 2.82 -1.03
C TYR A 387 -28.28 1.30 -1.12
N GLY A 388 -27.41 0.71 -0.29
CA GLY A 388 -27.21 -0.75 -0.24
C GLY A 388 -28.47 -1.52 0.16
N LEU A 389 -29.26 -1.00 1.10
CA LEU A 389 -30.55 -1.57 1.47
C LEU A 389 -31.56 -1.53 0.32
N ALA A 390 -31.59 -0.42 -0.44
CA ALA A 390 -32.41 -0.29 -1.66
C ALA A 390 -32.01 -1.33 -2.72
N LEU A 391 -30.71 -1.57 -2.91
CA LEU A 391 -30.22 -2.61 -3.81
C LEU A 391 -30.64 -4.02 -3.34
N CYS A 392 -30.49 -4.33 -2.05
CA CYS A 392 -30.91 -5.65 -1.54
C CYS A 392 -32.42 -5.89 -1.73
N LEU A 393 -33.26 -4.86 -1.54
CA LEU A 393 -34.70 -4.92 -1.78
C LEU A 393 -35.06 -5.10 -3.26
N LEU A 394 -34.21 -4.63 -4.17
CA LEU A 394 -34.38 -4.77 -5.62
C LEU A 394 -33.94 -6.15 -6.14
N GLU A 395 -32.86 -6.70 -5.57
CA GLU A 395 -32.27 -7.99 -6.00
C GLU A 395 -32.93 -9.21 -5.33
N ASP A 396 -33.42 -9.08 -4.10
CA ASP A 396 -34.02 -10.18 -3.33
C ASP A 396 -35.30 -9.69 -2.62
N PRO A 397 -36.50 -10.04 -3.12
CA PRO A 397 -37.77 -9.70 -2.48
C PRO A 397 -37.91 -10.20 -1.02
N GLU A 398 -37.17 -11.24 -0.60
CA GLU A 398 -37.17 -11.65 0.82
C GLU A 398 -36.59 -10.57 1.75
N SER A 399 -35.78 -9.65 1.22
CA SER A 399 -35.27 -8.49 1.97
C SER A 399 -36.40 -7.64 2.54
N ALA A 400 -37.55 -7.56 1.84
CA ALA A 400 -38.71 -6.82 2.32
C ALA A 400 -39.37 -7.53 3.52
N SER A 401 -39.46 -8.87 3.50
CA SER A 401 -39.91 -9.68 4.64
C SER A 401 -38.96 -9.56 5.84
N VAL A 402 -37.65 -9.51 5.59
CA VAL A 402 -36.63 -9.23 6.63
C VAL A 402 -36.82 -7.84 7.23
N TRP A 403 -37.04 -6.81 6.42
CA TRP A 403 -37.32 -5.46 6.91
C TRP A 403 -38.60 -5.43 7.74
N LEU A 404 -39.68 -6.06 7.27
CA LEU A 404 -40.97 -6.13 7.98
C LEU A 404 -40.82 -6.76 9.38
N GLY A 405 -40.02 -7.82 9.50
CA GLY A 405 -39.68 -8.45 10.78
C GLY A 405 -38.86 -7.56 11.72
N LEU A 406 -38.05 -6.64 11.18
CA LEU A 406 -37.27 -5.66 11.95
C LEU A 406 -38.05 -4.37 12.27
N TYR A 407 -39.12 -4.07 11.52
CA TYR A 407 -39.80 -2.77 11.51
C TYR A 407 -40.27 -2.30 12.89
N ARG A 408 -41.03 -3.14 13.62
CA ARG A 408 -41.66 -2.75 14.92
C ARG A 408 -40.64 -2.28 15.97
N ALA A 409 -39.40 -2.74 15.90
CA ALA A 409 -38.33 -2.36 16.83
C ALA A 409 -37.48 -1.19 16.33
N ASN A 410 -37.61 -0.79 15.06
CA ASN A 410 -36.69 0.13 14.37
C ASN A 410 -37.47 1.14 13.49
N VAL A 411 -38.54 1.73 14.04
CA VAL A 411 -39.46 2.62 13.30
C VAL A 411 -38.75 3.91 12.84
N GLU A 412 -37.91 4.52 13.68
CA GLU A 412 -37.13 5.72 13.30
C GLU A 412 -36.09 5.43 12.21
N THR A 413 -35.40 4.30 12.32
CA THR A 413 -34.47 3.82 11.28
C THR A 413 -35.20 3.58 9.96
N SER A 414 -36.39 2.98 10.02
CA SER A 414 -37.24 2.74 8.86
C SER A 414 -37.77 4.04 8.25
N LEU A 415 -38.11 5.04 9.08
CA LEU A 415 -38.45 6.40 8.64
C LEU A 415 -37.29 7.04 7.87
N ALA A 416 -36.05 6.94 8.35
CA ALA A 416 -34.88 7.49 7.68
C ALA A 416 -34.64 6.82 6.30
N ILE A 417 -34.78 5.49 6.23
CA ILE A 417 -34.66 4.75 4.96
C ILE A 417 -35.78 5.14 3.99
N LEU A 418 -37.04 5.23 4.44
CA LEU A 418 -38.17 5.63 3.58
C LEU A 418 -38.02 7.09 3.08
N ASN A 419 -37.55 8.01 3.93
CA ASN A 419 -37.21 9.38 3.49
C ASN A 419 -36.14 9.39 2.42
N TYR A 420 -35.08 8.59 2.60
CA TYR A 420 -34.04 8.43 1.59
C TYR A 420 -34.59 7.87 0.28
N LEU A 421 -35.39 6.80 0.32
CA LEU A 421 -36.00 6.19 -0.88
C LEU A 421 -36.89 7.17 -1.65
N ASN A 422 -37.69 7.98 -0.94
CA ASN A 422 -38.60 8.95 -1.54
C ASN A 422 -37.88 10.19 -2.13
N SER A 423 -36.78 10.62 -1.53
CA SER A 423 -36.04 11.83 -1.94
C SER A 423 -34.82 11.57 -2.83
N SER A 424 -34.36 10.33 -2.92
CA SER A 424 -33.17 9.96 -3.69
C SER A 424 -33.40 10.04 -5.20
N HIS A 425 -32.45 10.65 -5.91
CA HIS A 425 -32.40 10.66 -7.38
C HIS A 425 -31.69 9.42 -7.98
N GLN A 426 -31.33 8.43 -7.16
CA GLN A 426 -30.67 7.22 -7.64
C GLN A 426 -31.65 6.35 -8.44
N LYS A 427 -31.24 5.95 -9.66
CA LYS A 427 -32.06 5.14 -10.58
C LYS A 427 -32.63 3.87 -9.93
N ASN A 428 -31.85 3.21 -9.07
CA ASN A 428 -32.24 1.96 -8.42
C ASN A 428 -33.31 2.18 -7.34
N CYS A 429 -33.31 3.33 -6.65
CA CYS A 429 -34.39 3.70 -5.73
C CYS A 429 -35.69 3.94 -6.50
N HIS A 430 -35.66 4.72 -7.58
CA HIS A 430 -36.84 4.93 -8.43
C HIS A 430 -37.38 3.63 -9.04
N LYS A 431 -36.49 2.68 -9.43
CA LYS A 431 -36.93 1.36 -9.89
C LYS A 431 -37.65 0.59 -8.78
N LEU A 432 -37.05 0.52 -7.59
CA LEU A 432 -37.64 -0.18 -6.43
C LEU A 432 -39.04 0.32 -6.07
N LEU A 433 -39.29 1.64 -6.14
CA LEU A 433 -40.62 2.21 -5.87
C LEU A 433 -41.72 1.71 -6.83
N GLY A 434 -41.35 1.20 -8.01
CA GLY A 434 -42.28 0.62 -8.99
C GLY A 434 -42.39 -0.91 -8.92
N GLU A 435 -41.70 -1.60 -8.00
CA GLU A 435 -41.73 -3.06 -7.91
C GLU A 435 -42.90 -3.56 -7.06
N ASP A 436 -43.65 -4.53 -7.59
CA ASP A 436 -44.86 -5.12 -7.01
C ASP A 436 -44.67 -5.61 -5.56
N HIS A 437 -43.53 -6.25 -5.25
CA HIS A 437 -43.23 -6.74 -3.89
C HIS A 437 -42.95 -5.61 -2.92
N PHE A 438 -42.38 -4.49 -3.39
CA PHE A 438 -42.12 -3.33 -2.56
C PHE A 438 -43.42 -2.58 -2.25
N VAL A 439 -44.31 -2.43 -3.23
CA VAL A 439 -45.66 -1.85 -3.02
C VAL A 439 -46.46 -2.67 -1.99
N ARG A 440 -46.40 -4.01 -2.06
CA ARG A 440 -47.03 -4.90 -1.07
C ARG A 440 -46.43 -4.71 0.33
N PHE A 441 -45.10 -4.61 0.43
CA PHE A 441 -44.41 -4.31 1.69
C PHE A 441 -44.86 -2.97 2.30
N LEU A 442 -45.00 -1.91 1.50
CA LEU A 442 -45.50 -0.62 2.00
C LEU A 442 -46.91 -0.76 2.59
N SER A 443 -47.83 -1.47 1.90
CA SER A 443 -49.18 -1.74 2.42
C SER A 443 -49.19 -2.57 3.71
N ASP A 444 -48.25 -3.51 3.88
CA ASP A 444 -48.12 -4.25 5.14
C ASP A 444 -47.54 -3.38 6.26
N VAL A 445 -46.63 -2.45 5.95
CA VAL A 445 -46.16 -1.43 6.91
C VAL A 445 -47.29 -0.48 7.32
N GLU A 446 -48.21 -0.11 6.43
CA GLU A 446 -49.40 0.68 6.78
C GLU A 446 -50.27 -0.04 7.82
N LYS A 447 -50.60 -1.32 7.61
CA LYS A 447 -51.37 -2.14 8.57
C LYS A 447 -50.66 -2.23 9.93
N LEU A 448 -49.34 -2.46 9.92
CA LEU A 448 -48.53 -2.44 11.14
C LEU A 448 -48.58 -1.08 11.85
N ASN A 449 -48.64 0.03 11.10
CA ASN A 449 -48.76 1.36 11.68
C ASN A 449 -50.12 1.60 12.33
N GLU A 450 -51.21 1.09 11.74
CA GLU A 450 -52.55 1.13 12.35
C GLU A 450 -52.57 0.36 13.68
N GLU A 451 -52.01 -0.86 13.72
CA GLU A 451 -51.86 -1.62 14.98
C GLU A 451 -51.03 -0.86 16.03
N LEU A 452 -49.89 -0.29 15.62
CA LEU A 452 -49.01 0.46 16.52
C LEU A 452 -49.62 1.79 17.00
N MET A 453 -50.49 2.42 16.22
CA MET A 453 -51.25 3.61 16.63
C MET A 453 -52.37 3.29 17.64
N GLN A 454 -52.92 2.07 17.61
CA GLN A 454 -53.90 1.58 18.59
C GLN A 454 -53.22 1.12 19.90
N SER A 455 -51.91 0.91 19.90
CA SER A 455 -51.14 0.57 21.10
C SER A 455 -51.14 1.69 22.13
N LYS A 456 -51.20 1.33 23.42
CA LYS A 456 -51.02 2.28 24.54
C LYS A 456 -49.58 2.84 24.61
N LYS A 457 -48.61 2.19 23.98
CA LYS A 457 -47.21 2.65 23.93
C LYS A 457 -47.04 3.61 22.75
N LYS A 458 -46.72 4.87 23.03
CA LYS A 458 -46.29 5.81 21.98
C LYS A 458 -45.00 5.32 21.33
N THR A 459 -44.99 5.26 20.01
CA THR A 459 -43.80 4.92 19.21
C THR A 459 -43.35 6.18 18.47
N GLU A 460 -42.07 6.52 18.61
CA GLU A 460 -41.47 7.70 17.99
C GLU A 460 -41.30 7.48 16.47
N GLY A 461 -41.28 8.57 15.70
CA GLY A 461 -41.29 8.53 14.22
C GLY A 461 -42.57 8.02 13.54
N LEU A 462 -43.43 7.27 14.24
CA LEU A 462 -44.57 6.54 13.66
C LEU A 462 -45.50 7.40 12.78
N LYS A 463 -45.91 8.57 13.27
CA LYS A 463 -46.77 9.51 12.52
C LYS A 463 -46.12 10.00 11.22
N SER A 464 -44.80 10.22 11.24
CA SER A 464 -44.04 10.66 10.08
C SER A 464 -43.93 9.55 9.05
N VAL A 465 -43.81 8.28 9.48
CA VAL A 465 -43.88 7.12 8.56
C VAL A 465 -45.27 7.06 7.90
N THR A 466 -46.35 7.15 8.68
CA THR A 466 -47.72 7.19 8.11
C THR A 466 -47.94 8.37 7.15
N SER A 467 -47.17 9.45 7.27
CA SER A 467 -47.22 10.59 6.34
C SER A 467 -46.39 10.42 5.08
N ILE A 468 -45.44 9.47 5.02
CA ILE A 468 -44.56 9.25 3.86
C ILE A 468 -45.01 8.09 2.97
N LEU A 469 -45.94 7.27 3.48
CA LEU A 469 -46.58 6.17 2.74
C LEU A 469 -47.78 6.65 1.90
N LYS A 470 -48.22 7.89 2.12
CA LYS A 470 -49.32 8.58 1.40
C LYS A 470 -48.78 9.56 0.36
#